data_AF-A0A9D7LT92-F1
#
_entry.id   AF-A0A9D7LT92-F1
#
_cell.length_a   1.000
_cell.length_b   1.000
_cell.length_c   1.000
_cell.angle_alpha   90.00
_cell.angle_beta   90.00
_cell.angle_gamma   90.00
#
_symmetry.space_group_name_H-M   'P 1'
#
loop_
_entity.id
_entity.type
_entity.pdbx_description
1 polymer ?
#
loop_
_entity_poly.entity_id
_entity_poly.type
_entity_poly.pdbx_seq_one_letter_code
_entity_poly.pdbx_strand_id
1 'polypeptide(L)'
;MARRSRLSRAPFRALASWMLPLVLAVLLGGCVAPPPAAPSVAGSEDVGSQSILAYYQSLLRMTPAQIARERQVLAALPPTANTQVRIAMVLGHPRGQPDLARALTLLEGVLKSNDPGAVGLHPLARLLADNYGERQKLEGQLEKQGQQLKDSQRKAVELQEKIDGLADIERTLPQRPRATRPAGSVR
;
A
#
# COMPACT_ATOMS: atom_id res chain seq x y z
N MET A 1 -68.60 46.65 32.42
CA MET A 1 -68.22 47.26 33.72
C MET A 1 -67.42 46.26 34.53
N ALA A 2 -66.55 46.75 35.43
CA ALA A 2 -65.86 46.04 36.53
C ALA A 2 -64.51 45.32 36.24
N ARG A 3 -63.46 46.13 36.11
CA ARG A 3 -62.30 46.23 37.04
C ARG A 3 -62.15 45.09 38.09
N ARG A 4 -60.99 44.43 38.15
CA ARG A 4 -59.97 44.58 39.23
C ARG A 4 -58.89 43.49 39.21
N SER A 5 -57.71 43.97 39.53
CA SER A 5 -56.44 43.33 39.87
C SER A 5 -56.50 42.35 41.06
N ARG A 6 -55.54 41.40 41.11
CA ARG A 6 -54.59 41.24 42.24
C ARG A 6 -53.55 40.12 41.99
N LEU A 7 -52.30 40.47 42.29
CA LEU A 7 -51.12 39.61 42.45
C LEU A 7 -51.35 38.53 43.53
N SER A 8 -50.67 37.38 43.41
CA SER A 8 -50.10 36.69 44.58
C SER A 8 -49.24 35.45 44.21
N ARG A 9 -47.94 35.56 44.52
CA ARG A 9 -47.05 34.54 45.13
C ARG A 9 -46.58 33.34 44.28
N ALA A 10 -45.28 33.38 43.95
CA ALA A 10 -44.39 32.28 43.58
C ALA A 10 -44.02 31.42 44.83
N PRO A 11 -42.92 30.63 44.91
CA PRO A 11 -41.99 30.01 43.94
C PRO A 11 -41.63 28.53 44.34
N PHE A 12 -40.57 27.94 43.76
CA PHE A 12 -39.53 27.11 44.42
C PHE A 12 -39.21 25.67 43.96
N ARG A 13 -40.03 24.95 43.19
CA ARG A 13 -39.74 23.51 42.96
C ARG A 13 -39.12 23.11 41.62
N ALA A 14 -39.09 24.00 40.63
CA ALA A 14 -38.80 23.59 39.24
C ALA A 14 -37.36 23.83 38.75
N LEU A 15 -36.47 24.46 39.54
CA LEU A 15 -35.13 24.86 39.08
C LEU A 15 -34.01 23.89 39.46
N ALA A 16 -34.25 22.92 40.34
CA ALA A 16 -33.21 22.01 40.83
C ALA A 16 -32.92 20.80 39.91
N SER A 17 -33.76 20.54 38.90
CA SER A 17 -33.63 19.35 38.03
C SER A 17 -32.82 19.60 36.75
N TRP A 18 -32.55 20.86 36.41
CA TRP A 18 -31.84 21.25 35.18
C TRP A 18 -30.37 21.64 35.35
N MET A 19 -29.84 21.54 36.57
CA MET A 19 -28.41 21.81 36.82
C MET A 19 -27.53 20.54 36.86
N LEU A 20 -28.14 19.34 36.89
CA LEU A 20 -27.41 18.08 36.92
C LEU A 20 -26.62 17.75 35.62
N PRO A 21 -27.10 18.05 34.39
CA PRO A 21 -26.32 17.71 33.19
C PRO A 21 -25.17 18.68 32.93
N LEU A 22 -25.21 19.90 33.47
CA LEU A 22 -24.15 20.91 33.28
C LEU A 22 -22.92 20.62 34.16
N VAL A 23 -23.12 20.09 35.36
CA VAL A 23 -22.03 19.75 36.29
C VAL A 23 -21.22 18.55 35.78
N LEU A 24 -21.85 17.58 35.10
CA LEU A 24 -21.17 16.42 34.53
C LEU A 24 -20.25 16.80 33.36
N ALA A 25 -20.58 17.84 32.59
CA ALA A 25 -19.77 18.32 31.46
C ALA A 25 -18.50 19.07 31.90
N VAL A 26 -18.49 19.65 33.11
CA VAL A 26 -17.33 20.39 33.65
C VAL A 26 -16.24 19.46 34.19
N LEU A 27 -16.58 18.21 34.56
CA LEU A 27 -15.63 17.25 35.14
C LEU A 27 -14.73 16.54 34.12
N LEU A 28 -14.93 16.72 32.80
CA LEU A 28 -14.04 16.21 31.75
C LEU A 28 -13.02 17.24 31.22
N GLY A 29 -12.88 18.39 31.90
CA GLY A 29 -11.82 19.37 31.64
C GLY A 29 -10.46 18.85 32.09
N GLY A 30 -9.90 17.90 31.35
CA GLY A 30 -8.54 17.39 31.54
C GLY A 30 -7.50 18.51 31.41
N CYS A 31 -6.66 18.63 32.43
CA CYS A 31 -5.51 19.52 32.45
C CYS A 31 -4.48 19.10 31.39
N VAL A 32 -4.24 19.95 30.40
CA VAL A 32 -2.99 19.94 29.63
C VAL A 32 -2.02 20.84 30.38
N ALA A 33 -1.14 20.23 31.18
CA ALA A 33 0.04 20.91 31.72
C ALA A 33 1.20 20.76 30.72
N PRO A 34 1.74 21.84 30.13
CA PRO A 34 2.94 21.74 29.33
C PRO A 34 4.15 21.53 30.25
N PRO A 35 5.03 20.54 29.97
CA PRO A 35 6.23 20.32 30.78
C PRO A 35 7.18 21.53 30.66
N PRO A 36 7.93 21.86 31.73
CA PRO A 36 8.92 22.93 31.68
C PRO A 36 10.01 22.60 30.66
N ALA A 37 10.32 23.58 29.82
CA ALA A 37 11.34 23.50 28.79
C ALA A 37 12.70 23.17 29.42
N ALA A 38 13.08 21.89 29.36
CA ALA A 38 14.48 21.53 29.35
C ALA A 38 15.11 22.08 28.07
N PRO A 39 16.36 22.58 28.10
CA PRO A 39 17.05 22.95 26.87
C PRO A 39 17.17 21.69 26.00
N SER A 40 16.44 21.67 24.88
CA SER A 40 16.56 20.61 23.89
C SER A 40 17.98 20.64 23.34
N VAL A 41 18.80 19.67 23.76
CA VAL A 41 20.07 19.33 23.10
C VAL A 41 19.83 18.35 21.94
N ALA A 42 18.58 18.11 21.54
CA ALA A 42 18.20 17.29 20.40
C ALA A 42 17.64 18.18 19.28
N GLY A 43 18.51 18.75 18.45
CA GLY A 43 18.10 19.77 17.47
C GLY A 43 18.58 19.61 16.04
N SER A 44 19.56 18.75 15.75
CA SER A 44 20.20 18.71 14.42
C SER A 44 20.05 17.38 13.68
N GLU A 45 19.82 16.26 14.37
CA GLU A 45 19.75 14.93 13.73
C GLU A 45 18.34 14.59 13.21
N ASP A 46 17.31 15.03 13.92
CA ASP A 46 15.90 14.75 13.60
C ASP A 46 15.42 15.48 12.33
N VAL A 47 16.04 16.61 12.00
CA VAL A 47 15.71 17.39 10.78
C VAL A 47 16.07 16.60 9.51
N GLY A 48 17.13 15.79 9.56
CA GLY A 48 17.61 15.02 8.41
C GLY A 48 16.61 13.93 8.00
N SER A 49 16.18 13.10 8.94
CA SER A 49 15.22 12.02 8.73
C SER A 49 13.82 12.55 8.37
N GLN A 50 13.35 13.59 9.08
CA GLN A 50 12.06 14.23 8.80
C GLN A 50 12.04 14.86 7.40
N SER A 51 13.15 15.48 6.96
CA SER A 51 13.26 16.02 5.60
C SER A 51 13.20 14.94 4.52
N ILE A 52 13.72 13.74 4.79
CA ILE A 52 13.69 12.61 3.84
C ILE A 52 12.29 11.99 3.76
N LEU A 53 11.57 11.88 4.88
CA LEU A 53 10.19 11.40 4.85
C LEU A 53 9.27 12.37 4.11
N ALA A 54 9.46 13.68 4.31
CA ALA A 54 8.76 14.71 3.54
C ALA A 54 9.08 14.60 2.03
N TYR A 55 10.33 14.28 1.68
CA TYR A 55 10.74 13.99 0.31
C TYR A 55 10.01 12.76 -0.26
N TYR A 56 9.93 11.66 0.49
CA TYR A 56 9.17 10.49 0.05
C TYR A 56 7.69 10.83 -0.19
N GLN A 57 7.09 11.64 0.68
CA GLN A 57 5.71 12.09 0.53
C GLN A 57 5.50 12.96 -0.72
N SER A 58 6.50 13.76 -1.11
CA SER A 58 6.44 14.56 -2.35
C SER A 58 6.53 13.68 -3.59
N LEU A 59 7.40 12.65 -3.58
CA LEU A 59 7.53 11.66 -4.65
C LEU A 59 6.19 10.99 -4.98
N LEU A 60 5.37 10.67 -3.97
CA LEU A 60 4.04 10.05 -4.17
C LEU A 60 3.09 10.91 -5.02
N ARG A 61 3.31 12.23 -5.09
CA ARG A 61 2.48 13.18 -5.85
C ARG A 61 3.06 13.50 -7.23
N MET A 62 4.26 13.03 -7.53
CA MET A 62 4.93 13.31 -8.80
C MET A 62 4.38 12.44 -9.94
N THR A 63 4.46 12.99 -11.15
CA THR A 63 4.22 12.26 -12.40
C THR A 63 5.46 11.43 -12.80
N PRO A 64 5.32 10.42 -13.68
CA PRO A 64 6.46 9.64 -14.16
C PRO A 64 7.58 10.50 -14.77
N ALA A 65 7.21 11.56 -15.51
CA ALA A 65 8.17 12.49 -16.09
C ALA A 65 8.89 13.34 -15.03
N GLN A 66 8.20 13.74 -13.97
CA GLN A 66 8.82 14.46 -12.85
C GLN A 66 9.79 13.56 -12.07
N ILE A 67 9.43 12.29 -11.85
CA ILE A 67 10.31 11.31 -11.20
C ILE A 67 11.58 11.05 -12.04
N ALA A 68 11.45 10.99 -13.36
CA ALA A 68 12.60 10.85 -14.26
C ALA A 68 13.54 12.07 -14.18
N ARG A 69 12.99 13.29 -14.11
CA ARG A 69 13.78 14.52 -13.90
C ARG A 69 14.45 14.53 -12.54
N GLU A 70 13.73 14.15 -11.49
CA GLU A 70 14.24 14.06 -10.13
C GLU A 70 15.44 13.11 -10.04
N ARG A 71 15.36 11.96 -10.74
CA ARG A 71 16.48 11.03 -10.87
C ARG A 71 17.73 11.69 -11.47
N GLN A 72 17.57 12.51 -12.50
CA GLN A 72 18.68 13.23 -13.14
C GLN A 72 19.26 14.31 -12.22
N VAL A 73 18.39 15.05 -11.52
CA VAL A 73 18.81 16.07 -10.54
C VAL A 73 19.64 15.42 -9.44
N LEU A 74 19.14 14.34 -8.83
CA LEU A 74 19.86 13.64 -7.76
C LEU A 74 21.16 12.98 -8.24
N ALA A 75 21.24 12.56 -9.50
CA ALA A 75 22.48 12.01 -10.06
C ALA A 75 23.60 13.05 -10.21
N ALA A 76 23.25 14.34 -10.30
CA ALA A 76 24.21 15.44 -10.34
C ALA A 76 24.68 15.90 -8.95
N LEU A 77 23.97 15.50 -7.88
CA LEU A 77 24.35 15.83 -6.52
C LEU A 77 25.51 14.96 -6.02
N PRO A 78 26.36 15.45 -5.10
CA PRO A 78 27.37 14.64 -4.45
C PRO A 78 26.75 13.41 -3.76
N PRO A 79 27.45 12.26 -3.77
CA PRO A 79 26.92 10.99 -3.25
C PRO A 79 27.00 10.93 -1.72
N THR A 80 26.31 11.83 -1.03
CA THR A 80 26.13 11.80 0.43
C THR A 80 25.15 10.70 0.83
N ALA A 81 25.17 10.26 2.10
CA ALA A 81 24.20 9.28 2.60
C ALA A 81 22.74 9.70 2.37
N ASN A 82 22.44 10.98 2.56
CA ASN A 82 21.10 11.53 2.30
C ASN A 82 20.73 11.43 0.81
N THR A 83 21.64 11.84 -0.08
CA THR A 83 21.45 11.72 -1.55
C THR A 83 21.27 10.26 -1.96
N GLN A 84 22.07 9.33 -1.42
CA GLN A 84 21.99 7.90 -1.73
C GLN A 84 20.64 7.30 -1.32
N VAL A 85 20.13 7.63 -0.13
CA VAL A 85 18.79 7.22 0.31
C VAL A 85 17.70 7.80 -0.60
N ARG A 86 17.80 9.08 -0.99
CA ARG A 86 16.82 9.70 -1.92
C ARG A 86 16.84 9.05 -3.29
N ILE A 87 18.03 8.75 -3.83
CA ILE A 87 18.18 8.01 -5.09
C ILE A 87 17.53 6.62 -4.95
N ALA A 88 17.78 5.91 -3.85
CA ALA A 88 17.16 4.61 -3.60
C ALA A 88 15.63 4.71 -3.56
N MET A 89 15.07 5.75 -2.94
CA MET A 89 13.62 6.01 -2.94
C MET A 89 13.04 6.23 -4.33
N VAL A 90 13.74 6.99 -5.19
CA VAL A 90 13.34 7.22 -6.58
C VAL A 90 13.39 5.92 -7.38
N LEU A 91 14.45 5.13 -7.21
CA LEU A 91 14.61 3.82 -7.87
C LEU A 91 13.62 2.76 -7.36
N GLY A 92 13.10 2.90 -6.14
CA GLY A 92 12.06 2.04 -5.61
C GLY A 92 10.63 2.46 -5.98
N HIS A 93 10.45 3.63 -6.62
CA HIS A 93 9.13 4.20 -6.82
C HIS A 93 8.36 3.53 -7.99
N PRO A 94 7.12 3.04 -7.78
CA PRO A 94 6.41 2.21 -8.76
C PRO A 94 5.99 2.95 -10.04
N ARG A 95 5.80 4.27 -9.98
CA ARG A 95 5.46 5.09 -11.16
C ARG A 95 6.67 5.46 -12.03
N GLY A 96 7.88 5.17 -11.55
CA GLY A 96 9.14 5.45 -12.26
C GLY A 96 9.58 4.28 -13.14
N GLN A 97 10.88 4.26 -13.43
CA GLN A 97 11.59 3.09 -13.95
C GLN A 97 12.30 2.42 -12.77
N PRO A 98 11.67 1.45 -12.09
CA PRO A 98 12.23 0.89 -10.87
C PRO A 98 13.50 0.08 -11.15
N ASP A 99 14.45 0.18 -10.24
CA ASP A 99 15.70 -0.60 -10.24
C ASP A 99 16.01 -0.98 -8.79
N LEU A 100 15.29 -1.99 -8.30
CA LEU A 100 15.37 -2.44 -6.91
C LEU A 100 16.77 -2.97 -6.57
N ALA A 101 17.44 -3.63 -7.52
CA ALA A 101 18.80 -4.13 -7.31
C ALA A 101 19.76 -2.99 -7.00
N ARG A 102 19.76 -1.93 -7.83
CA ARG A 102 20.58 -0.75 -7.56
C ARG A 102 20.17 -0.03 -6.28
N ALA A 103 18.86 0.10 -6.02
CA ALA A 103 18.38 0.72 -4.78
C ALA A 103 18.93 0.00 -3.54
N LEU A 104 18.88 -1.33 -3.51
CA LEU A 104 19.43 -2.14 -2.42
C LEU A 104 20.93 -1.94 -2.25
N THR A 105 21.71 -1.91 -3.34
CA THR A 105 23.17 -1.66 -3.23
C THR A 105 23.50 -0.29 -2.61
N LEU A 106 22.70 0.74 -2.92
CA LEU A 106 22.86 2.07 -2.32
C LEU A 106 22.54 2.07 -0.83
N LEU A 107 21.44 1.41 -0.44
CA LEU A 107 21.04 1.30 0.96
C LEU A 107 22.06 0.49 1.78
N GLU A 108 22.59 -0.59 1.23
CA GLU A 108 23.69 -1.33 1.86
C GLU A 108 24.94 -0.48 2.06
N GLY A 109 25.29 0.37 1.08
CA GLY A 109 26.39 1.32 1.20
C GLY A 109 26.19 2.29 2.36
N VAL A 110 24.98 2.83 2.52
CA VAL A 110 24.62 3.71 3.65
C VAL A 110 24.71 2.96 4.99
N LEU A 111 24.23 1.71 5.04
CA LEU A 111 24.27 0.88 6.26
C LEU A 111 25.68 0.45 6.67
N LYS A 112 26.64 0.44 5.74
CA LYS A 112 28.06 0.16 6.01
C LYS A 112 28.84 1.41 6.43
N SER A 113 28.32 2.62 6.20
CA SER A 113 28.98 3.85 6.61
C SER A 113 28.75 4.15 8.10
N ASN A 114 29.83 4.59 8.76
CA ASN A 114 29.84 5.04 10.16
C ASN A 114 29.82 6.57 10.28
N ASP A 115 29.62 7.29 9.17
CA ASP A 115 29.47 8.75 9.22
C ASP A 115 28.23 9.11 10.07
N PRO A 116 28.27 10.15 10.91
CA PRO A 116 27.15 10.48 11.79
C PRO A 116 25.85 10.74 10.99
N GLY A 117 25.96 11.39 9.84
CA GLY A 117 24.82 11.59 8.93
C GLY A 117 24.29 10.32 8.26
N ALA A 118 25.10 9.26 8.16
CA ALA A 118 24.66 7.95 7.68
C ALA A 118 24.02 7.14 8.81
N VAL A 119 24.61 7.14 10.00
CA VAL A 119 24.11 6.44 11.19
C VAL A 119 22.68 6.91 11.54
N GLY A 120 22.42 8.21 11.48
CA GLY A 120 21.06 8.76 11.68
C GLY A 120 20.02 8.25 10.67
N LEU A 121 20.45 7.74 9.51
CA LEU A 121 19.58 7.20 8.47
C LEU A 121 19.48 5.67 8.47
N HIS A 122 20.28 4.97 9.28
CA HIS A 122 20.27 3.50 9.32
C HIS A 122 18.89 2.89 9.57
N PRO A 123 18.06 3.37 10.54
CA PRO A 123 16.75 2.78 10.77
C PRO A 123 15.85 2.84 9.54
N LEU A 124 15.85 3.98 8.84
CA LEU A 124 15.10 4.18 7.61
C LEU A 124 15.66 3.31 6.47
N ALA A 125 16.98 3.26 6.32
CA ALA A 125 17.63 2.49 5.27
C ALA A 125 17.38 0.97 5.43
N ARG A 126 17.35 0.44 6.66
CA ARG A 126 16.97 -0.95 6.95
C ARG A 126 15.54 -1.25 6.53
N LEU A 127 14.58 -0.40 6.93
CA LEU A 127 13.17 -0.56 6.56
C LEU A 127 12.99 -0.56 5.04
N LEU A 128 13.64 0.36 4.33
CA LEU A 128 13.60 0.41 2.87
C LEU A 128 14.22 -0.84 2.23
N ALA A 129 15.35 -1.31 2.77
CA ALA A 129 16.03 -2.50 2.26
C ALA A 129 15.17 -3.76 2.42
N ASP A 130 14.53 -3.93 3.59
CA ASP A 130 13.60 -5.04 3.84
C ASP A 130 12.43 -4.99 2.85
N ASN A 131 11.81 -3.81 2.69
CA ASN A 131 10.68 -3.64 1.78
C ASN A 131 11.05 -3.88 0.31
N TYR A 132 12.21 -3.39 -0.14
CA TYR A 132 12.65 -3.58 -1.52
C TYR A 132 13.07 -5.03 -1.79
N GLY A 133 13.68 -5.70 -0.81
CA GLY A 133 13.99 -7.13 -0.89
C GLY A 133 12.73 -8.00 -0.97
N GLU A 134 11.69 -7.67 -0.20
CA GLU A 134 10.39 -8.34 -0.31
C GLU A 134 9.75 -8.12 -1.69
N ARG A 135 9.74 -6.88 -2.18
CA ARG A 135 9.20 -6.57 -3.52
C ARG A 135 9.92 -7.32 -4.62
N GLN A 136 11.25 -7.41 -4.57
CA GLN A 136 12.03 -8.16 -5.56
C GLN A 136 11.70 -9.66 -5.54
N LYS A 137 11.46 -10.24 -4.35
CA LYS A 137 11.00 -11.65 -4.23
C LYS A 137 9.61 -11.84 -4.83
N LEU A 138 8.69 -10.91 -4.59
CA LEU A 138 7.33 -10.94 -5.15
C LEU A 138 7.33 -10.80 -6.67
N GLU A 139 8.15 -9.90 -7.23
CA GLU A 139 8.34 -9.76 -8.68
C GLU A 139 8.81 -11.09 -9.30
N GLY A 140 9.80 -11.75 -8.70
CA GLY A 140 10.26 -13.06 -9.15
C GLY A 140 9.21 -14.19 -9.04
N GLN A 141 8.29 -14.11 -8.06
CA GLN A 141 7.17 -15.06 -7.97
C GLN A 141 6.12 -14.80 -9.05
N LEU A 142 5.81 -13.53 -9.33
CA LEU A 142 4.87 -13.13 -10.39
C LEU A 142 5.36 -13.56 -11.77
N GLU A 143 6.65 -13.42 -12.05
CA GLU A 143 7.25 -13.88 -13.32
C GLU A 143 7.10 -15.40 -13.50
N LYS A 144 7.40 -16.18 -12.44
CA LYS A 144 7.25 -17.64 -12.46
C LYS A 144 5.79 -18.06 -12.68
N GLN A 145 4.85 -17.42 -11.98
CA GLN A 145 3.42 -17.69 -12.14
C GLN A 145 2.95 -17.31 -13.56
N GLY A 146 3.39 -16.18 -14.09
CA GLY A 146 3.10 -15.75 -15.45
C GLY A 146 3.60 -16.76 -16.49
N GLN A 147 4.77 -17.35 -16.28
CA GLN A 147 5.29 -18.41 -17.15
C GLN A 147 4.45 -19.69 -17.06
N GLN A 148 4.11 -20.14 -15.84
CA GLN A 148 3.25 -21.31 -15.64
C GLN A 148 1.87 -21.14 -16.29
N LEU A 149 1.28 -19.95 -16.21
CA LEU A 149 0.01 -19.66 -16.87
C LEU A 149 0.11 -19.76 -18.39
N LYS A 150 1.15 -19.19 -19.00
CA LYS A 150 1.39 -19.30 -20.45
C LYS A 150 1.55 -20.75 -20.88
N ASP A 151 2.31 -21.53 -20.12
CA ASP A 151 2.52 -22.96 -20.43
C ASP A 151 1.24 -23.78 -20.24
N SER A 152 0.40 -23.46 -19.24
CA SER A 152 -0.92 -24.10 -19.08
C SER A 152 -1.88 -23.74 -20.22
N GLN A 153 -1.84 -22.49 -20.70
CA GLN A 153 -2.68 -22.04 -21.81
C GLN A 153 -2.29 -22.76 -23.11
N ARG A 154 -0.98 -22.93 -23.38
CA ARG A 154 -0.49 -23.71 -24.52
C ARG A 154 -0.98 -25.14 -24.48
N LYS A 155 -0.89 -25.79 -23.32
CA LYS A 155 -1.41 -27.16 -23.13
C LYS A 155 -2.92 -27.23 -23.35
N ALA A 156 -3.68 -26.23 -22.89
CA ALA A 156 -5.12 -26.18 -23.10
C ALA A 156 -5.48 -26.08 -24.59
N VAL A 157 -4.76 -25.24 -25.36
CA VAL A 157 -4.93 -25.13 -26.81
C VAL A 157 -4.59 -26.45 -27.51
N GLU A 158 -3.46 -27.08 -27.16
CA GLU A 158 -3.05 -28.38 -27.72
C GLU A 158 -4.08 -29.48 -27.43
N LEU A 159 -4.67 -29.49 -26.22
CA LEU A 159 -5.73 -30.43 -25.88
C LEU A 159 -7.02 -30.16 -26.67
N GLN A 160 -7.37 -28.89 -26.89
CA GLN A 160 -8.53 -28.54 -27.71
C GLN A 160 -8.35 -29.00 -29.15
N GLU A 161 -7.18 -28.77 -29.76
CA GLU A 161 -6.86 -29.24 -31.11
C GLU A 161 -7.00 -30.77 -31.24
N LYS A 162 -6.61 -31.52 -30.20
CA LYS A 162 -6.78 -32.97 -30.16
C LYS A 162 -8.25 -33.38 -30.05
N ILE A 163 -9.04 -32.68 -29.24
CA ILE A 163 -10.49 -32.94 -29.11
C ILE A 163 -11.18 -32.68 -30.45
N ASP A 164 -10.87 -31.57 -31.10
CA ASP A 164 -11.44 -31.21 -32.40
C ASP A 164 -11.03 -32.24 -33.47
N GLY A 165 -9.76 -32.66 -33.47
CA GLY A 165 -9.28 -33.74 -34.34
C GLY A 165 -10.00 -35.08 -34.11
N LEU A 166 -10.31 -35.44 -32.86
CA LEU A 166 -11.09 -36.64 -32.56
C LEU A 166 -12.55 -36.51 -33.02
N ALA A 167 -13.15 -35.33 -32.87
CA ALA A 167 -14.52 -35.06 -33.34
C ALA A 167 -14.62 -35.16 -34.88
N ASP A 168 -13.62 -34.69 -35.61
CA ASP A 168 -13.55 -34.82 -37.06
C ASP A 168 -13.41 -36.28 -37.52
N ILE A 169 -12.64 -37.08 -36.78
CA ILE A 169 -12.56 -38.53 -37.02
C ILE A 169 -13.93 -39.18 -36.76
N GLU A 170 -14.63 -38.82 -35.69
CA GLU A 170 -15.98 -39.34 -35.39
C GLU A 170 -16.94 -39.06 -36.55
N ARG A 171 -16.90 -37.84 -37.10
CA ARG A 171 -17.77 -37.43 -38.20
C ARG A 171 -17.50 -38.16 -39.50
N THR A 172 -16.27 -38.58 -39.74
CA THR A 172 -15.84 -39.22 -41.00
C THR A 172 -15.91 -40.75 -40.96
N LEU A 173 -16.15 -41.35 -39.78
CA LEU A 173 -16.37 -42.78 -39.66
C LEU A 173 -17.67 -43.21 -40.38
N PRO A 174 -17.62 -44.23 -41.27
CA PRO A 174 -18.82 -44.72 -41.94
C PRO A 174 -19.80 -45.30 -40.91
N GLN A 175 -21.09 -45.00 -41.06
CA GLN A 175 -22.12 -45.60 -40.21
C GLN A 175 -22.03 -47.13 -40.30
N ARG A 176 -21.75 -47.77 -39.16
CA ARG A 176 -21.80 -49.23 -39.05
C ARG A 176 -23.18 -49.69 -39.52
N PRO A 177 -23.29 -50.54 -40.55
CA PRO A 177 -24.59 -50.99 -41.04
C PRO A 177 -25.35 -51.62 -39.87
N ARG A 178 -26.51 -51.04 -39.54
CA ARG A 178 -27.43 -51.62 -38.56
C ARG A 178 -27.80 -53.01 -39.07
N ALA A 179 -27.38 -54.05 -38.36
CA ALA A 179 -27.92 -55.37 -38.58
C ALA A 179 -29.43 -55.30 -38.33
N THR A 180 -30.22 -55.38 -39.41
CA THR A 180 -31.66 -55.60 -39.35
C THR A 180 -31.87 -56.93 -38.66
N ARG A 181 -32.27 -56.88 -37.38
CA ARG A 181 -32.68 -58.07 -36.63
C ARG A 181 -33.87 -58.67 -37.38
N PRO A 182 -33.79 -59.90 -37.92
CA PRO A 182 -34.95 -60.51 -38.57
C PRO A 182 -36.04 -60.67 -37.51
N ALA A 183 -37.23 -60.19 -37.83
CA ALA A 183 -38.41 -60.34 -36.98
C ALA A 183 -38.62 -61.84 -36.73
N GLY A 184 -38.43 -62.24 -35.48
CA GLY A 184 -38.64 -63.62 -35.05
C GLY A 184 -40.08 -64.03 -35.35
N SER A 185 -40.20 -65.12 -36.09
CA SER A 185 -41.46 -65.76 -36.45
C SER A 185 -42.29 -66.08 -35.19
N VAL A 186 -43.53 -65.62 -35.21
CA VAL A 186 -44.61 -66.04 -34.30
C VAL A 186 -44.83 -67.55 -34.49
N ARG A 187 -44.81 -68.29 -33.38
CA ARG A 187 -45.48 -69.58 -33.21
C ARG A 187 -46.16 -69.60 -31.85
#